data_AF-A0A0G4E5J6-F1
#
_entry.id   AF-A0A0G4E5J6-F1
#
_cell.length_a   1.000
_cell.length_b   1.000
_cell.length_c   1.000
_cell.angle_alpha   90.00
_cell.angle_beta   90.00
_cell.angle_gamma   90.00
#
_symmetry.space_group_name_H-M   'P 1'
#
loop_
_entity.id
_entity.type
_entity.pdbx_description
1 polymer ?
#
loop_
_entity_poly.entity_id
_entity_poly.type
_entity_poly.pdbx_seq_one_letter_code
_entity_poly.pdbx_strand_id
1 'polypeptide(L)'
;MSNFIAISRAQTPHQTTRYICGEWSHVFGCGQGETGTRILLDADTQKLIRLDVQASRAIYDSYRAGSDDELADVQDSLVNANAELFDNPADFGLVLTDTFPAWALDCSKHATNR
;
A
#
# COMPACT_ATOMS: atom_id res chain seq x y z
N MET A 1 46.92 -4.08 -29.65
CA MET A 1 45.64 -3.79 -30.34
C MET A 1 44.68 -4.88 -29.91
N SER A 2 44.06 -4.74 -28.74
CA SER A 2 42.71 -4.19 -28.54
C SER A 2 41.61 -5.17 -28.97
N ASN A 3 40.99 -5.85 -28.00
CA ASN A 3 39.60 -5.52 -27.63
C ASN A 3 39.17 -6.18 -26.30
N PHE A 4 38.58 -5.34 -25.45
CA PHE A 4 37.85 -5.65 -24.22
C PHE A 4 36.45 -6.23 -24.54
N ILE A 5 35.81 -6.93 -23.59
CA ILE A 5 34.58 -6.52 -22.85
C ILE A 5 33.79 -7.75 -22.31
N ALA A 6 33.43 -7.63 -21.02
CA ALA A 6 32.29 -8.16 -20.29
C ALA A 6 32.16 -9.66 -19.99
N ILE A 7 32.48 -10.00 -18.74
CA ILE A 7 31.56 -10.81 -17.93
C ILE A 7 31.25 -9.98 -16.68
N SER A 8 30.29 -9.07 -16.81
CA SER A 8 29.62 -8.51 -15.65
C SER A 8 28.96 -9.68 -14.94
N ARG A 9 29.47 -10.05 -13.76
CA ARG A 9 28.79 -11.02 -12.88
C ARG A 9 27.37 -10.49 -12.69
N ALA A 10 26.40 -11.31 -13.09
CA ALA A 10 24.99 -11.03 -12.96
C ALA A 10 24.72 -10.49 -11.56
N GLN A 11 24.32 -9.22 -11.52
CA GLN A 11 23.68 -8.64 -10.36
C GLN A 11 22.43 -9.48 -10.13
N THR A 12 22.34 -10.20 -9.02
CA THR A 12 21.07 -10.74 -8.55
C THR A 12 20.28 -9.60 -7.93
N PRO A 13 19.16 -9.18 -8.53
CA PRO A 13 18.08 -8.66 -7.71
C PRO A 13 16.80 -9.41 -8.06
N HIS A 14 16.58 -10.56 -7.40
CA HIS A 14 15.20 -11.03 -7.20
C HIS A 14 14.82 -10.76 -5.74
N GLN A 15 15.02 -9.52 -5.29
CA GLN A 15 14.07 -8.92 -4.38
C GLN A 15 12.84 -8.63 -5.25
N THR A 16 12.01 -9.65 -5.49
CA THR A 16 10.63 -9.40 -5.91
C THR A 16 10.03 -8.62 -4.78
N THR A 17 10.06 -7.29 -4.85
CA THR A 17 9.37 -6.44 -3.88
C THR A 17 7.90 -6.82 -3.96
N ARG A 18 7.42 -7.40 -2.87
CA ARG A 18 6.04 -7.86 -2.75
C ARG A 18 5.29 -6.74 -2.05
N TYR A 19 4.22 -6.29 -2.66
CA TYR A 19 3.30 -5.35 -2.08
C TYR A 19 2.06 -6.10 -1.63
N ILE A 20 1.51 -5.72 -0.48
CA ILE A 20 0.19 -6.20 -0.06
C ILE A 20 -0.76 -5.04 -0.29
N CYS A 21 -1.82 -5.30 -1.05
CA CYS A 21 -2.82 -4.30 -1.37
C CYS A 21 -4.23 -4.87 -1.27
N GLY A 22 -5.20 -4.02 -0.93
CA GLY A 22 -6.59 -4.45 -0.85
C GLY A 22 -7.48 -3.43 -0.20
N GLU A 23 -8.75 -3.80 -0.05
CA GLU A 23 -9.75 -3.04 0.68
C GLU A 23 -9.84 -3.59 2.11
N TRP A 24 -9.65 -2.72 3.09
CA TRP A 24 -9.70 -3.07 4.51
C TRP A 24 -10.61 -2.10 5.26
N SER A 25 -11.45 -2.60 6.14
CA SER A 25 -12.35 -1.75 6.92
C SER A 25 -11.68 -1.39 8.25
N HIS A 26 -11.50 -0.10 8.52
CA HIS A 26 -10.92 0.39 9.78
C HIS A 26 -11.88 1.34 10.49
N VAL A 27 -11.89 1.27 11.82
CA VAL A 27 -12.72 2.13 12.68
C VAL A 27 -11.84 3.25 13.21
N PHE A 28 -12.02 4.47 12.70
CA PHE A 28 -11.25 5.63 13.14
C PHE A 28 -11.89 6.27 14.38
N GLY A 29 -11.27 6.07 15.54
CA GLY A 29 -11.64 6.75 16.80
C GLY A 29 -13.03 6.41 17.37
N CYS A 30 -13.34 6.98 18.53
CA CYS A 30 -14.63 6.78 19.20
C CYS A 30 -15.76 7.58 18.51
N GLY A 31 -16.49 6.93 17.61
CA GLY A 31 -17.77 7.43 17.09
C GLY A 31 -17.90 7.53 15.58
N GLN A 32 -16.81 7.36 14.83
CA GLN A 32 -16.94 7.05 13.40
C GLN A 32 -17.08 5.55 13.28
N GLY A 33 -18.13 5.05 12.60
CA GLY A 33 -18.27 3.59 12.40
C GLY A 33 -17.15 3.00 11.52
N GLU A 34 -17.34 1.79 11.00
CA GLU A 34 -16.41 1.18 10.05
C GLU A 34 -16.29 1.99 8.75
N THR A 35 -15.08 2.44 8.43
CA THR A 35 -14.78 3.19 7.20
C THR A 35 -13.95 2.30 6.29
N GLY A 36 -14.36 2.19 5.02
CA GLY A 36 -13.59 1.46 4.02
C GLY A 36 -12.27 2.17 3.76
N THR A 37 -11.17 1.44 3.78
CA THR A 37 -9.84 1.92 3.45
C THR A 37 -9.25 1.07 2.35
N ARG A 38 -8.37 1.66 1.54
CA ARG A 38 -7.53 0.94 0.58
C ARG A 38 -6.10 1.09 1.04
N ILE A 39 -5.48 -0.04 1.31
CA ILE A 39 -4.12 -0.07 1.82
C ILE A 39 -3.20 -0.58 0.74
N LEU A 40 -2.01 0.01 0.69
CA LEU A 40 -0.89 -0.49 -0.06
C LEU A 40 0.32 -0.44 0.85
N LEU A 41 0.88 -1.60 1.14
CA LEU A 41 2.02 -1.75 2.02
C LEU A 41 3.10 -2.58 1.36
N ASP A 42 4.33 -2.30 1.73
CA ASP A 42 5.50 -3.06 1.33
C ASP A 42 5.65 -4.27 2.25
N ALA A 43 5.58 -5.49 1.72
CA ALA A 43 5.65 -6.71 2.52
C ALA A 43 7.04 -6.97 3.11
N ASP A 44 8.10 -6.43 2.48
CA ASP A 44 9.50 -6.65 2.89
C ASP A 44 9.86 -5.72 4.06
N THR A 45 9.52 -4.43 3.94
CA THR A 45 9.79 -3.41 4.94
C THR A 45 8.65 -3.21 5.94
N GLN A 46 7.50 -3.84 5.71
CA GLN A 46 6.27 -3.72 6.51
C GLN A 46 5.79 -2.27 6.67
N LYS A 47 6.09 -1.42 5.67
CA LYS A 47 5.73 -0.01 5.67
C LYS A 47 4.50 0.23 4.82
N LEU A 48 3.57 1.02 5.35
CA LEU A 48 2.42 1.47 4.58
C LEU A 48 2.89 2.53 3.57
N ILE A 49 2.79 2.21 2.29
CA ILE A 49 3.20 3.09 1.18
C ILE A 49 2.10 4.09 0.89
N ARG A 50 0.85 3.62 0.87
CA ARG A 50 -0.32 4.46 0.61
C ARG A 50 -1.54 3.95 1.34
N LEU A 51 -2.33 4.91 1.83
CA LEU A 51 -3.62 4.69 2.45
C LEU A 51 -4.61 5.62 1.76
N ASP A 52 -5.68 5.08 1.23
CA ASP A 52 -6.84 5.88 0.83
C ASP A 52 -8.01 5.53 1.75
N VAL A 53 -8.64 6.54 2.35
CA VAL A 53 -9.76 6.41 3.29
C VAL A 53 -11.04 6.86 2.59
N GLN A 54 -12.11 6.08 2.70
CA GLN A 54 -13.40 6.45 2.15
C GLN A 54 -13.98 7.64 2.92
N ALA A 55 -14.10 8.80 2.27
CA ALA A 55 -14.60 10.01 2.89
C ALA A 55 -16.12 9.97 3.15
N SER A 56 -16.86 9.15 2.39
CA SER A 56 -18.32 9.05 2.51
C SER A 56 -18.82 7.63 2.23
N ARG A 57 -19.41 6.97 3.24
CA ARG A 57 -19.97 5.61 3.10
C ARG A 57 -21.08 5.48 2.05
N ALA A 58 -21.78 6.58 1.77
CA ALA A 58 -22.84 6.62 0.78
C ALA A 58 -22.30 6.62 -0.67
N ILE A 59 -21.02 6.92 -0.87
CA ILE A 59 -20.42 7.07 -2.20
C ILE A 59 -19.21 6.14 -2.28
N TYR A 60 -19.34 5.08 -3.08
CA TYR A 60 -18.27 4.09 -3.26
C TYR A 60 -16.96 4.76 -3.71
N ASP A 61 -17.00 5.69 -4.66
CA ASP A 61 -15.80 6.34 -5.21
C ASP A 61 -15.29 7.56 -4.41
N SER A 62 -15.72 7.73 -3.16
CA SER A 62 -15.33 8.89 -2.33
C SER A 62 -14.00 8.71 -1.58
N TYR A 63 -13.09 7.90 -2.13
CA TYR A 63 -11.78 7.67 -1.52
C TYR A 63 -10.93 8.94 -1.60
N ARG A 64 -10.33 9.32 -0.47
CA ARG A 64 -9.32 10.37 -0.39
C ARG A 64 -8.03 9.77 0.15
N ALA A 65 -6.90 10.38 -0.17
CA ALA A 65 -5.65 10.03 0.52
C ALA A 65 -5.84 10.22 2.04
N GLY A 66 -5.38 9.22 2.80
CA GLY A 66 -5.29 9.30 4.25
C GLY A 66 -4.31 10.39 4.66
N SER A 67 -4.62 11.07 5.76
CA SER A 67 -3.69 12.02 6.38
C SER A 67 -2.57 11.27 7.11
N ASP A 68 -1.44 11.93 7.40
CA ASP A 68 -0.31 11.30 8.11
C ASP A 68 -0.72 10.64 9.44
N ASP A 69 -1.63 11.24 10.22
CA ASP A 69 -2.19 10.64 11.43
C ASP A 69 -2.99 9.36 11.15
N GLU A 70 -3.82 9.35 10.10
CA GLU A 70 -4.60 8.16 9.72
C GLU A 70 -3.70 7.04 9.19
N LEU A 71 -2.64 7.42 8.46
CA LEU A 71 -1.64 6.50 7.96
C LEU A 71 -0.87 5.86 9.11
N ALA A 72 -0.47 6.65 10.13
CA ALA A 72 0.18 6.13 11.32
C ALA A 72 -0.75 5.20 12.14
N ASP A 73 -2.01 5.57 12.33
CA ASP A 73 -3.00 4.77 13.06
C ASP A 73 -3.29 3.42 12.37
N VAL A 74 -3.49 3.46 11.05
CA VAL A 74 -3.70 2.25 10.24
C VAL A 74 -2.43 1.41 10.18
N GLN A 75 -1.25 2.01 10.01
CA GLN A 75 0.00 1.26 10.00
C GLN A 75 0.25 0.59 11.36
N ASP A 76 0.00 1.29 12.46
CA ASP A 76 0.13 0.70 13.80
C ASP A 76 -0.84 -0.48 13.97
N SER A 77 -2.10 -0.33 13.55
CA SER A 77 -3.06 -1.45 13.59
C SER A 77 -2.67 -2.62 12.68
N LEU A 78 -2.13 -2.35 11.49
CA LEU A 78 -1.72 -3.40 10.55
C LEU A 78 -0.47 -4.14 11.06
N VAL A 79 0.52 -3.42 11.56
CA VAL A 79 1.81 -3.99 11.97
C VAL A 79 1.74 -4.58 13.38
N ASN A 80 1.13 -3.88 14.34
CA ASN A 80 1.10 -4.31 15.74
C ASN A 80 -0.14 -5.14 16.07
N ALA A 81 -1.33 -4.79 15.54
CA ALA A 81 -2.56 -5.53 15.88
C ALA A 81 -2.84 -6.70 14.91
N ASN A 82 -2.35 -6.66 13.67
CA ASN A 82 -2.64 -7.65 12.63
C ASN A 82 -1.38 -8.15 11.92
N ALA A 83 -0.28 -8.38 12.66
CA ALA A 83 0.98 -8.89 12.09
C ALA A 83 0.81 -10.20 11.29
N GLU A 84 -0.26 -10.94 11.54
CA GLU A 84 -0.64 -12.17 10.82
C GLU A 84 -0.95 -11.91 9.33
N LEU A 85 -1.29 -10.66 8.95
CA LEU A 85 -1.52 -10.28 7.56
C LEU A 85 -0.29 -10.45 6.67
N PHE A 86 0.92 -10.39 7.25
CA PHE A 86 2.16 -10.61 6.50
C PHE A 86 2.38 -12.09 6.17
N ASP A 87 1.80 -12.99 6.96
CA ASP A 87 1.86 -14.43 6.75
C ASP A 87 0.73 -14.88 5.80
N ASN A 88 -0.50 -14.40 6.04
CA ASN A 88 -1.68 -14.76 5.24
C ASN A 88 -2.56 -13.53 4.90
N PRO A 89 -2.13 -12.69 3.94
CA PRO A 89 -2.88 -11.47 3.57
C PRO A 89 -4.29 -11.78 3.05
N ALA A 90 -4.49 -12.95 2.44
CA ALA A 90 -5.77 -13.36 1.89
C ALA A 90 -6.88 -13.53 2.96
N ASP A 91 -6.52 -13.87 4.21
CA ASP A 91 -7.48 -14.01 5.31
C ASP A 91 -8.12 -12.65 5.67
N PHE A 92 -7.36 -11.58 5.45
CA PHE A 92 -7.77 -10.19 5.65
C PHE A 92 -8.40 -9.55 4.40
N GLY A 93 -8.63 -10.33 3.33
CA GLY A 93 -9.13 -9.82 2.05
C GLY A 93 -8.08 -9.01 1.27
N LEU A 94 -6.80 -9.13 1.64
CA LEU A 94 -5.70 -8.46 0.98
C LEU A 94 -5.04 -9.40 -0.03
N VAL A 95 -4.46 -8.80 -1.07
CA VAL A 95 -3.81 -9.51 -2.15
C VAL A 95 -2.34 -9.12 -2.18
N LEU A 96 -1.50 -10.14 -2.25
CA LEU A 96 -0.07 -9.96 -2.44
C LEU A 96 0.21 -9.84 -3.94
N THR A 97 0.85 -8.74 -4.34
CA THR A 97 1.11 -8.35 -5.72
C THR A 97 2.55 -7.88 -5.87
N ASP A 98 3.18 -8.17 -7.01
CA ASP A 98 4.49 -7.63 -7.39
C ASP A 98 4.40 -6.27 -8.10
N THR A 99 3.18 -5.76 -8.30
CA THR A 99 2.92 -4.48 -8.98
C THR A 99 2.03 -3.56 -8.17
N PHE A 100 2.27 -2.25 -8.30
CA PHE A 100 1.40 -1.23 -7.73
C PHE A 100 0.03 -1.24 -8.43
N PRO A 101 -1.08 -1.25 -7.69
CA PRO A 101 -2.39 -1.14 -8.30
C PRO A 101 -2.61 0.26 -8.89
N ALA A 102 -3.42 0.34 -9.96
CA ALA A 102 -3.64 1.58 -10.72
C ALA A 102 -4.13 2.76 -9.86
N TRP A 103 -4.97 2.47 -8.85
CA TRP A 103 -5.45 3.49 -7.91
C TRP A 103 -4.32 4.08 -7.05
N ALA A 104 -3.30 3.29 -6.70
CA ALA A 104 -2.15 3.75 -5.93
C ALA A 104 -1.12 4.49 -6.80
N LEU A 105 -1.08 4.21 -8.11
CA LEU A 105 -0.27 4.92 -9.09
C LEU A 105 -0.82 6.32 -9.40
N ASP A 106 -2.10 6.58 -9.12
CA ASP A 106 -2.75 7.87 -9.37
C ASP A 106 -2.39 8.92 -8.29
N CYS A 107 -1.09 9.08 -8.02
CA CYS A 107 -0.54 10.21 -7.25
C CYS A 107 -0.18 11.41 -8.15
N SER A 108 -0.47 11.36 -9.46
CA SER A 108 0.02 12.33 -10.45
C SER A 108 -1.09 12.98 -11.30
N LYS A 109 -2.08 13.59 -10.65
CA LYS A 109 -3.02 14.50 -11.35
C LYS A 109 -3.10 15.90 -10.76
N HIS A 110 -2.31 16.23 -9.73
CA HIS A 110 -2.21 17.60 -9.20
C HIS A 110 -0.85 18.29 -9.45
N ALA A 111 -0.15 17.93 -10.52
CA ALA A 111 0.88 18.81 -11.08
C ALA A 111 0.23 19.78 -12.10
N THR A 112 -0.16 20.94 -11.58
CA THR A 112 -0.26 22.26 -12.26
C THR A 112 -1.04 22.33 -13.57
N ASN A 113 -2.25 22.87 -13.50
CA ASN A 113 -2.78 23.67 -14.60
C ASN A 113 -3.62 24.86 -14.08
N ARG A 114 -2.95 25.98 -13.76
CA ARG A 114 -3.29 27.30 -14.32
C ARG A 114 -2.27 28.35 -13.94
#